data_AF-A0A0L1I5P6-F1
#
_entry.id   AF-A0A0L1I5P6-F1
#
_cell.length_a   1.000
_cell.length_b   1.000
_cell.length_c   1.000
_cell.angle_alpha   90.00
_cell.angle_beta   90.00
_cell.angle_gamma   90.00
#
_symmetry.space_group_name_H-M   'P 1'
#
loop_
_entity.id
_entity.type
_entity.pdbx_description
1 polymer ?
#
loop_
_entity_poly.entity_id
_entity_poly.type
_entity_poly.pdbx_seq_one_letter_code
_entity_poly.pdbx_strand_id
1 'polypeptide(L)'
;MLIYVHLFLSINIFFQVLLGVTFANVSVIGSCFYIYKKNRPLNDETLEVPNENFRIRIFDTLAKEYDEKNDFIEKITSINKYRRKNFRKVRGIVLEIGAGSGRNISYLKNVDVLVCVEKSEEMCKVLKNKVDKIKPPFSLYI
;
A
#
# COMPACT_ATOMS: atom_id res chain seq x y z
N MET A 1 -9.88 -51.86 -11.43
CA MET A 1 -11.02 -51.04 -11.89
C MET A 1 -11.69 -50.25 -10.76
N LEU A 2 -12.09 -50.89 -9.63
CA LEU A 2 -12.72 -50.18 -8.49
C LEU A 2 -11.91 -49.00 -7.90
N ILE A 3 -10.59 -49.16 -7.74
CA ILE A 3 -9.72 -48.12 -7.16
C ILE A 3 -9.69 -46.87 -8.04
N TYR A 4 -9.68 -47.04 -9.37
CA TYR A 4 -9.71 -45.93 -10.32
C TYR A 4 -11.06 -45.19 -10.30
N VAL A 5 -12.16 -45.92 -10.12
CA VAL A 5 -13.49 -45.31 -9.99
C VAL A 5 -13.61 -44.50 -8.69
N HIS A 6 -13.13 -45.04 -7.57
CA HIS A 6 -13.12 -44.32 -6.28
C HIS A 6 -12.23 -43.08 -6.30
N LEU A 7 -11.05 -43.16 -6.93
CA LEU A 7 -10.14 -42.03 -7.08
C LEU A 7 -10.75 -40.94 -7.96
N PHE A 8 -11.34 -41.32 -9.10
CA PHE A 8 -12.03 -40.39 -9.99
C PHE A 8 -13.20 -39.69 -9.31
N LEU A 9 -14.03 -40.43 -8.56
CA LEU A 9 -15.17 -39.88 -7.83
C LEU A 9 -14.73 -38.90 -6.74
N SER A 10 -13.69 -39.26 -5.98
CA SER A 10 -13.11 -38.41 -4.92
C SER A 10 -12.55 -37.11 -5.48
N ILE A 11 -11.84 -37.17 -6.62
CA ILE A 11 -11.32 -35.99 -7.31
C ILE A 11 -12.45 -35.10 -7.81
N ASN A 12 -13.52 -35.67 -8.38
CA ASN A 12 -14.66 -34.91 -8.88
C ASN A 12 -15.39 -34.17 -7.73
N ILE A 13 -15.64 -34.87 -6.62
CA ILE A 13 -16.25 -34.28 -5.42
C ILE A 13 -15.38 -33.14 -4.88
N PHE A 14 -14.06 -33.35 -4.80
CA PHE A 14 -13.12 -32.30 -4.37
C PHE A 14 -13.20 -31.04 -5.26
N PHE A 15 -13.22 -31.20 -6.58
CA PHE A 15 -13.37 -30.07 -7.50
C PHE A 15 -14.72 -29.36 -7.36
N GLN A 16 -15.82 -30.09 -7.16
CA GLN A 16 -17.13 -29.48 -6.95
C GLN A 16 -17.18 -28.69 -5.64
N VAL A 17 -16.62 -29.22 -4.56
CA VAL A 17 -16.51 -28.50 -3.28
C VAL A 17 -15.65 -27.25 -3.44
N LEU A 18 -14.50 -27.35 -4.12
CA LEU A 18 -13.61 -26.21 -4.37
C LEU A 18 -14.30 -25.12 -5.19
N LEU A 19 -15.05 -25.49 -6.24
CA LEU A 19 -15.84 -24.57 -7.04
C LEU A 19 -16.93 -23.90 -6.21
N GLY A 20 -17.67 -24.67 -5.40
CA GLY A 20 -18.71 -24.15 -4.51
C GLY A 20 -18.16 -23.15 -3.50
N VAL A 21 -17.05 -23.48 -2.84
CA VAL A 21 -16.36 -22.57 -1.89
C VAL A 21 -15.87 -21.31 -2.61
N THR A 22 -15.29 -21.44 -3.80
CA THR A 22 -14.82 -20.30 -4.58
C THR A 22 -15.97 -19.36 -4.95
N PHE A 23 -17.07 -19.91 -5.47
CA PHE A 23 -18.23 -19.12 -5.87
C PHE A 23 -18.88 -18.39 -4.68
N ALA A 24 -19.01 -19.08 -3.54
CA ALA A 24 -19.51 -18.48 -2.30
C ALA A 24 -18.63 -17.30 -1.85
N ASN A 25 -17.30 -17.48 -1.81
CA ASN A 25 -16.37 -16.42 -1.41
C ASN A 25 -16.39 -15.23 -2.38
N VAL A 26 -16.38 -15.47 -3.69
CA VAL A 26 -16.48 -14.41 -4.71
C VAL A 26 -17.79 -13.64 -4.57
N SER A 27 -18.90 -14.33 -4.30
CA SER A 27 -20.21 -13.70 -4.09
C SER A 27 -20.24 -12.83 -2.84
N VAL A 28 -19.66 -13.29 -1.74
CA VAL A 28 -19.53 -12.51 -0.50
C VAL A 28 -18.64 -11.29 -0.72
N ILE A 29 -17.45 -11.46 -1.30
CA ILE A 29 -16.53 -10.34 -1.57
C ILE A 29 -17.18 -9.33 -2.53
N GLY A 30 -17.81 -9.80 -3.60
CA GLY A 30 -18.50 -8.97 -4.58
C GLY A 30 -19.66 -8.18 -3.97
N SER A 31 -20.47 -8.80 -3.12
CA SER A 31 -21.57 -8.13 -2.43
C SER A 31 -21.07 -7.11 -1.39
N CYS A 32 -20.06 -7.44 -0.59
CA CYS A 32 -19.39 -6.49 0.30
C CYS A 32 -18.82 -5.29 -0.49
N PHE A 33 -18.13 -5.52 -1.60
CA PHE A 33 -17.59 -4.46 -2.44
C PHE A 33 -18.70 -3.59 -3.04
N TYR A 34 -19.79 -4.21 -3.51
CA TYR A 34 -20.94 -3.48 -4.05
C TYR A 34 -21.60 -2.60 -2.98
N ILE A 35 -21.85 -3.14 -1.79
CA ILE A 35 -22.42 -2.42 -0.64
C ILE A 35 -21.49 -1.26 -0.25
N TYR A 36 -20.19 -1.51 -0.13
CA TYR A 36 -19.21 -0.47 0.17
C TYR A 36 -19.21 0.63 -0.89
N LYS A 37 -19.20 0.28 -2.18
CA LYS A 37 -19.21 1.25 -3.28
C LYS A 37 -20.50 2.05 -3.33
N LYS A 38 -21.65 1.41 -3.10
CA LYS A 38 -22.98 2.04 -3.09
C LYS A 38 -23.16 2.99 -1.91
N ASN A 39 -22.63 2.63 -0.74
CA ASN A 39 -22.69 3.44 0.48
C ASN A 39 -21.45 4.30 0.70
N ARG A 40 -20.58 4.40 -0.31
CA ARG A 40 -19.43 5.30 -0.22
C ARG A 40 -20.00 6.71 -0.06
N PRO A 41 -19.63 7.44 1.01
CA PRO A 41 -20.10 8.81 1.17
C PRO A 41 -19.74 9.59 -0.09
N LEU A 42 -20.73 10.26 -0.67
CA LEU A 42 -20.49 11.23 -1.72
C LEU A 42 -19.56 12.31 -1.16
N ASN A 43 -18.72 12.89 -2.01
CA ASN A 43 -17.99 14.07 -1.60
C ASN A 43 -19.03 15.13 -1.24
N ASP A 44 -19.15 15.39 0.05
CA ASP A 44 -20.07 16.39 0.56
C ASP A 44 -19.41 17.75 0.34
N GLU A 45 -19.82 18.44 -0.72
CA GLU A 45 -19.32 19.76 -1.08
C GLU A 45 -19.75 20.83 -0.06
N THR A 46 -20.64 20.50 0.88
CA THR A 46 -21.06 21.40 1.98
C THR A 46 -20.15 21.30 3.20
N LEU A 47 -19.31 20.26 3.30
CA LEU A 47 -18.32 20.16 4.36
C LEU A 47 -17.13 21.08 4.08
N GLU A 48 -16.73 21.82 5.11
CA GLU A 48 -15.50 22.61 5.02
C GLU A 48 -14.30 21.70 4.77
N VAL A 49 -13.47 22.08 3.78
CA VAL A 49 -12.21 21.40 3.53
C VAL A 49 -11.37 21.47 4.80
N PRO A 50 -10.89 20.34 5.35
CA PRO A 50 -10.10 20.36 6.58
C PRO A 50 -8.90 21.29 6.41
N ASN A 51 -8.71 22.23 7.33
CA ASN A 51 -7.58 23.14 7.24
C ASN A 51 -6.24 22.39 7.29
N GLU A 52 -5.18 23.02 6.79
CA GLU A 52 -3.89 22.35 6.65
C GLU A 52 -3.31 21.88 7.99
N ASN A 53 -3.48 22.67 9.05
CA ASN A 53 -3.00 22.29 10.39
C ASN A 53 -3.67 21.02 10.91
N PHE A 54 -4.96 20.85 10.62
CA PHE A 54 -5.67 19.62 10.95
C PHE A 54 -5.09 18.42 10.19
N ARG A 55 -4.86 18.56 8.87
CA ARG A 55 -4.27 17.49 8.06
C ARG A 55 -2.88 17.09 8.55
N ILE A 56 -2.02 18.07 8.85
CA ILE A 56 -0.67 17.82 9.39
C ILE A 56 -0.73 17.04 10.71
N ARG A 57 -1.60 17.46 11.66
CA ARG A 57 -1.76 16.77 12.96
C ARG A 57 -2.15 15.30 12.82
N ILE A 58 -2.93 14.94 11.81
CA ILE A 58 -3.29 13.55 11.54
C ILE A 58 -2.05 12.75 11.16
N PHE A 59 -1.20 13.27 10.28
CA PHE A 59 0.07 12.61 9.93
C PHE A 59 1.04 12.55 11.11
N ASP A 60 1.13 13.62 11.90
CA ASP A 60 1.97 13.62 13.09
C ASP A 60 1.56 12.53 14.09
N THR A 61 0.25 12.41 14.34
CA THR A 61 -0.32 11.40 15.25
C THR A 61 -0.06 9.99 14.75
N LEU A 62 -0.13 9.77 13.43
CA LEU A 62 0.02 8.46 12.83
C LEU A 62 1.48 8.07 12.57
N ALA A 63 2.44 8.99 12.61
CA ALA A 63 3.78 8.81 12.06
C ALA A 63 4.47 7.50 12.48
N LYS A 64 4.41 7.14 13.77
CA LYS A 64 5.08 5.94 14.32
C LYS A 64 4.48 4.62 13.81
N GLU A 65 3.17 4.58 13.64
CA GLU A 65 2.41 3.38 13.23
C GLU A 65 2.02 3.42 11.74
N TYR A 66 2.32 4.53 11.05
CA TYR A 66 1.89 4.77 9.68
C TYR A 66 2.34 3.65 8.77
N ASP A 67 3.58 3.18 8.96
CA ASP A 67 4.12 2.17 8.09
C ASP A 67 3.46 0.80 8.27
N GLU A 68 3.28 0.37 9.51
CA GLU A 68 2.66 -0.91 9.85
C GLU A 68 1.20 -0.96 9.36
N LYS A 69 0.45 0.12 9.54
CA LYS A 69 -0.94 0.22 9.06
C LYS A 69 -1.03 0.13 7.54
N ASN A 70 -0.07 0.70 6.83
CA ASN A 70 -0.07 0.69 5.36
C ASN A 70 0.51 -0.60 4.76
N ASP A 71 1.46 -1.28 5.42
CA ASP A 71 2.10 -2.49 4.90
C ASP A 71 1.11 -3.58 4.47
N PHE A 72 0.05 -3.79 5.26
CA PHE A 72 -1.00 -4.76 4.95
C PHE A 72 -1.74 -4.41 3.65
N ILE A 73 -2.19 -3.16 3.54
CA ILE A 73 -2.91 -2.66 2.36
C ILE A 73 -2.02 -2.70 1.12
N GLU A 74 -0.76 -2.30 1.25
CA GLU A 74 0.19 -2.28 0.16
C GLU A 74 0.55 -3.68 -0.36
N LYS A 75 0.61 -4.68 0.54
CA LYS A 75 0.83 -6.08 0.18
C LYS A 75 -0.33 -6.63 -0.66
N ILE A 76 -1.57 -6.23 -0.33
CA ILE A 76 -2.77 -6.65 -1.05
C ILE A 76 -2.91 -5.89 -2.39
N THR A 77 -2.60 -4.59 -2.42
CA THR A 77 -2.85 -3.72 -3.58
C THR A 77 -1.75 -3.76 -4.65
N SER A 78 -0.74 -4.62 -4.51
CA SER A 78 0.39 -4.73 -5.45
C SER A 78 1.17 -3.42 -5.68
N ILE A 79 0.97 -2.37 -4.87
CA ILE A 79 1.61 -1.07 -5.05
C ILE A 79 3.14 -1.18 -5.02
N ASN A 80 3.68 -2.11 -4.22
CA ASN A 80 5.11 -2.40 -4.16
C ASN A 80 5.68 -2.92 -5.49
N LYS A 81 4.89 -3.62 -6.30
CA LYS A 81 5.28 -4.05 -7.65
C LYS A 81 5.36 -2.85 -8.59
N TYR A 82 4.40 -1.94 -8.52
CA TYR A 82 4.39 -0.71 -9.32
C TYR A 82 5.55 0.21 -8.96
N ARG A 83 5.78 0.48 -7.66
CA ARG A 83 6.92 1.25 -7.18
C ARG A 83 8.23 0.68 -7.73
N ARG A 84 8.46 -0.61 -7.55
CA ARG A 84 9.67 -1.28 -8.04
C ARG A 84 9.86 -1.15 -9.55
N LYS A 85 8.79 -1.22 -10.35
CA LYS A 85 8.87 -1.09 -11.81
C LYS A 85 9.20 0.34 -12.26
N ASN A 86 8.62 1.33 -11.59
CA ASN A 86 8.72 2.73 -12.01
C ASN A 86 9.92 3.45 -11.39
N PHE A 87 10.16 3.29 -10.09
CA PHE A 87 11.22 3.99 -9.35
C PHE A 87 12.62 3.57 -9.78
N ARG A 88 12.79 2.34 -10.29
CA ARG A 88 14.07 1.89 -10.89
C ARG A 88 14.50 2.70 -12.11
N LYS A 89 13.57 3.36 -12.78
CA LYS A 89 13.85 4.18 -13.98
C LYS A 89 14.23 5.62 -13.64
N VAL A 90 13.97 6.06 -12.41
CA VAL A 90 14.26 7.41 -11.94
C VAL A 90 15.77 7.58 -11.81
N ARG A 91 16.28 8.73 -12.28
CA ARG A 91 17.71 9.08 -12.33
C ARG A 91 17.91 10.57 -12.08
N GLY A 92 19.14 10.97 -11.74
CA GLY A 92 19.50 12.38 -11.59
C GLY A 92 19.19 12.94 -10.20
N ILE A 93 18.90 14.24 -10.15
CA ILE A 93 18.44 14.97 -8.97
C ILE A 93 16.91 14.88 -8.91
N VAL A 94 16.38 14.36 -7.79
CA VAL A 94 14.96 14.05 -7.63
C VAL A 94 14.37 14.83 -6.47
N LEU A 95 13.20 15.43 -6.69
CA LEU A 95 12.38 16.05 -5.64
C LEU A 95 11.20 15.13 -5.32
N GLU A 96 11.08 14.69 -4.08
CA GLU A 96 9.95 13.92 -3.56
C GLU A 96 9.09 14.79 -2.64
N ILE A 97 7.92 15.20 -3.15
CA ILE A 97 6.96 16.04 -2.42
C ILE A 97 6.01 15.12 -1.64
N GLY A 98 5.80 15.41 -0.35
CA GLY A 98 5.02 14.56 0.53
C GLY A 98 5.73 13.23 0.78
N ALA A 99 7.03 13.30 1.10
CA ALA A 99 7.87 12.11 1.28
C ALA A 99 7.39 11.21 2.43
N GLY A 100 6.59 11.76 3.36
CA GLY A 100 6.06 11.06 4.52
C GLY A 100 7.18 10.39 5.31
N SER A 101 7.01 9.10 5.64
CA SER A 101 8.00 8.29 6.34
C SER A 101 9.16 7.79 5.44
N GLY A 102 9.19 8.13 4.15
CA GLY A 102 10.24 7.71 3.21
C GLY A 102 10.09 6.30 2.64
N ARG A 103 8.87 5.77 2.50
CA ARG A 103 8.62 4.39 2.00
C ARG A 103 9.18 4.11 0.61
N ASN A 104 9.36 5.16 -0.21
CA ASN A 104 9.81 5.02 -1.59
C ASN A 104 11.34 4.90 -1.73
N ILE A 105 12.12 5.32 -0.73
CA ILE A 105 13.58 5.45 -0.80
C ILE A 105 14.24 4.14 -1.21
N SER A 106 13.78 3.01 -0.66
CA SER A 106 14.34 1.68 -0.94
C SER A 106 14.16 1.22 -2.39
N TYR A 107 13.27 1.87 -3.16
CA TYR A 107 13.03 1.55 -4.56
C TYR A 107 13.88 2.38 -5.54
N LEU A 108 14.46 3.49 -5.06
CA LEU A 108 15.37 4.33 -5.82
C LEU A 108 16.78 3.72 -5.79
N LYS A 109 17.43 3.63 -6.96
CA LYS A 109 18.76 3.01 -7.08
C LYS A 109 19.75 3.79 -7.93
N ASN A 110 19.26 4.58 -8.88
CA ASN A 110 20.07 5.25 -9.89
C ASN A 110 19.97 6.78 -9.75
N VAL A 111 19.66 7.26 -8.55
CA VAL A 111 19.50 8.68 -8.21
C VAL A 111 20.84 9.19 -7.69
N ASP A 112 21.19 10.43 -8.03
CA ASP A 112 22.40 11.10 -7.53
C ASP A 112 22.10 11.84 -6.22
N VAL A 113 20.98 12.58 -6.23
CA VAL A 113 20.49 13.36 -5.09
C VAL A 113 18.98 13.20 -4.96
N LEU A 114 18.51 12.94 -3.74
CA LEU A 114 17.09 12.97 -3.38
C LEU A 114 16.83 14.11 -2.40
N VAL A 115 15.91 15.01 -2.76
CA VAL A 115 15.40 16.05 -1.85
C VAL A 115 13.97 15.67 -1.48
N CYS A 116 13.74 15.43 -0.21
CA CYS A 116 12.44 15.12 0.35
C CYS A 116 11.81 16.40 0.91
N VAL A 117 10.52 16.61 0.67
CA VAL A 117 9.75 17.68 1.30
C VAL A 117 8.57 17.05 2.01
N GLU A 118 8.46 17.29 3.32
CA GLU A 118 7.37 16.81 4.15
C GLU A 118 7.02 17.88 5.21
N LYS A 119 5.71 18.12 5.41
CA LYS A 119 5.22 19.15 6.34
C LYS A 119 5.08 18.63 7.77
N SER A 120 4.79 17.34 7.92
CA SER A 120 4.69 16.70 9.23
C SER A 120 6.08 16.49 9.84
N GLU A 121 6.34 17.15 10.98
CA GLU A 121 7.63 17.05 11.67
C GLU A 121 7.87 15.63 12.19
N GLU A 122 6.83 14.95 12.69
CA GLU A 122 6.97 13.58 13.16
C GLU A 122 7.23 12.60 12.01
N MET A 123 6.65 12.83 10.83
CA MET A 123 6.98 12.05 9.64
C MET A 123 8.43 12.27 9.21
N CYS A 124 8.94 13.52 9.27
CA CYS A 124 10.35 13.82 9.05
C CYS A 124 11.27 13.10 10.04
N LYS A 125 10.89 13.00 11.33
CA LYS A 125 11.65 12.23 12.34
C LYS A 125 11.73 10.74 11.97
N VAL A 126 10.61 10.14 11.55
CA VAL A 126 10.57 8.74 11.10
C VAL A 126 11.42 8.54 9.85
N LEU A 127 11.26 9.43 8.87
CA LEU A 127 12.04 9.44 7.63
C LEU A 127 13.55 9.52 7.93
N LYS A 128 13.99 10.47 8.76
CA LYS A 128 15.39 10.63 9.16
C LYS A 128 15.95 9.37 9.82
N ASN A 129 15.22 8.83 10.81
CA ASN A 129 15.61 7.57 11.47
C ASN A 129 15.74 6.39 10.49
N LYS A 130 14.89 6.35 9.45
CA LYS A 130 14.93 5.31 8.42
C LYS A 130 16.13 5.50 7.49
N VAL A 131 16.43 6.74 7.09
CA VAL A 131 17.59 7.08 6.28
C VAL A 131 18.89 6.73 7.01
N ASP A 132 18.99 7.08 8.30
CA ASP A 132 20.17 6.78 9.12
C ASP A 132 20.44 5.27 9.24
N LYS A 133 19.38 4.45 9.24
CA LYS A 133 19.46 2.99 9.26
C LYS A 133 19.82 2.39 7.90
N ILE A 134 19.19 2.84 6.82
CA ILE A 134 19.36 2.25 5.49
C ILE A 134 20.64 2.75 4.80
N LYS A 135 21.05 3.99 5.08
CA LYS A 135 22.20 4.68 4.45
C LYS A 135 22.18 4.52 2.92
N PRO A 136 21.22 5.18 2.24
CA PRO A 136 21.08 5.03 0.80
C PRO A 136 22.38 5.43 0.07
N PRO A 137 22.68 4.83 -1.09
CA PRO A 137 23.94 5.05 -1.81
C PRO A 137 24.00 6.40 -2.55
N PHE A 138 23.12 7.33 -2.21
CA PHE A 138 22.97 8.64 -2.84
C PHE A 138 22.76 9.72 -1.78
N SER A 139 23.06 10.97 -2.11
CA SER A 139 22.86 12.09 -1.18
C SER A 139 21.37 12.32 -0.97
N LEU A 140 20.97 12.51 0.29
CA LEU A 140 19.57 12.69 0.66
C LEU A 140 19.43 13.90 1.59
N TYR A 141 18.49 14.78 1.26
CA TYR A 141 18.11 15.96 2.04
C TYR A 141 16.63 15.84 2.43
N ILE A 142 16.30 16.25 3.67
CA ILE A 142 14.94 16.26 4.23
C ILE A 142 14.65 17.70 4.67
#